data_AF-A0A821VC87-F1
#
_entry.id   AF-A0A821VC87-F1
#
_cell.length_a   1.000
_cell.length_b   1.000
_cell.length_c   1.000
_cell.angle_alpha   90.00
_cell.angle_beta   90.00
_cell.angle_gamma   90.00
#
_symmetry.space_group_name_H-M   'P 1'
#
loop_
_entity.id
_entity.type
_entity.pdbx_description
1 polymer ?
#
loop_
_entity_poly.entity_id
_entity_poly.type
_entity_poly.pdbx_seq_one_letter_code
_entity_poly.pdbx_strand_id
1 'polypeptide(L)'
;LEGFSLPVNPRDNLAPDGQLFVEMCEKDKEFCSSVTTRTTDRDFTCLEFWIEDFVHEYRQWQLGGFVDNGRNLSCAFNRSLLHELRKKYGIKQNKSDQ
;
A
#
# COMPACT_ATOMS: atom_id res chain seq x y z
N LEU A 1 22.81 -32.20 -4.40
CA LEU A 1 21.82 -31.31 -5.04
C LEU A 1 21.99 -29.95 -4.42
N GLU A 2 22.74 -29.07 -5.06
CA GLU A 2 22.75 -27.66 -4.66
C GLU A 2 21.39 -27.09 -5.07
N GLY A 3 20.59 -26.70 -4.07
CA GLY A 3 19.26 -26.16 -4.28
C GLY A 3 19.31 -24.76 -4.91
N PHE A 4 18.17 -24.30 -5.43
CA PHE A 4 18.01 -22.93 -5.89
C PHE A 4 18.30 -21.94 -4.75
N SER A 5 19.23 -21.00 -4.99
CA SER A 5 19.48 -19.86 -4.12
C SER A 5 19.13 -18.57 -4.84
N LEU A 6 18.49 -17.65 -4.13
CA LEU A 6 18.22 -16.32 -4.68
C LEU A 6 19.53 -15.51 -4.67
N PRO A 7 19.87 -14.84 -5.79
CA PRO A 7 21.13 -14.11 -5.90
C PRO A 7 21.16 -12.83 -5.06
N VAL A 8 19.99 -12.35 -4.61
CA VAL A 8 19.81 -11.16 -3.78
C VAL A 8 18.70 -11.40 -2.76
N ASN A 9 18.76 -10.72 -1.62
CA ASN A 9 17.65 -10.70 -0.67
C ASN A 9 16.44 -10.02 -1.34
N PRO A 10 15.25 -10.66 -1.39
CA PRO A 10 14.07 -10.08 -2.01
C PRO A 10 13.73 -8.68 -1.52
N ARG A 11 13.93 -8.39 -0.22
CA ARG A 11 13.65 -7.07 0.35
C ARG A 11 14.52 -5.97 -0.23
N ASP A 12 15.79 -6.29 -0.48
CA ASP A 12 16.78 -5.34 -1.00
C ASP A 12 16.59 -5.08 -2.51
N ASN A 13 15.86 -5.97 -3.19
CA ASN A 13 15.56 -5.87 -4.62
C ASN A 13 14.21 -5.21 -4.94
N LEU A 14 13.50 -4.68 -3.93
CA LEU A 14 12.25 -3.96 -4.14
C LEU A 14 12.52 -2.52 -4.61
N ALA A 15 11.67 -2.03 -5.52
CA ALA A 15 11.57 -0.61 -5.80
C ALA A 15 11.13 0.16 -4.54
N PRO A 16 11.40 1.48 -4.44
CA PRO A 16 11.03 2.30 -3.28
C PRO A 16 9.56 2.14 -2.83
N ASP A 17 8.63 2.07 -3.77
CA ASP A 17 7.20 1.88 -3.49
C ASP A 17 6.91 0.53 -2.83
N GLY A 18 7.59 -0.53 -3.29
CA GLY A 18 7.51 -1.86 -2.69
C GLY A 18 8.15 -1.90 -1.29
N GLN A 19 9.27 -1.22 -1.09
CA GLN A 19 9.91 -1.11 0.23
C GLN A 19 8.99 -0.38 1.22
N LEU A 20 8.38 0.73 0.78
CA LEU A 20 7.39 1.47 1.57
C LEU A 20 6.20 0.59 1.93
N PHE A 21 5.66 -0.15 0.96
CA PHE A 21 4.48 -0.99 1.14
C PHE A 21 4.73 -2.10 2.17
N VAL A 22 5.89 -2.77 2.08
CA VAL A 22 6.29 -3.80 3.03
C VAL A 22 6.45 -3.22 4.44
N GLU A 23 7.14 -2.08 4.59
CA GLU A 23 7.34 -1.47 5.91
C GLU A 23 6.02 -0.94 6.51
N MET A 24 5.09 -0.47 5.68
CA MET A 24 3.72 -0.17 6.12
C MET A 24 3.03 -1.41 6.69
N CYS A 25 3.10 -2.56 6.01
CA CYS A 25 2.52 -3.81 6.50
C CYS A 25 3.14 -4.24 7.85
N GLU A 26 4.45 -4.09 7.99
CA GLU A 26 5.18 -4.47 9.21
C GLU A 26 4.80 -3.60 10.42
N LYS A 27 4.50 -2.32 10.20
CA LYS A 27 4.24 -1.33 11.25
C LYS A 27 2.75 -1.07 11.51
N ASP A 28 1.90 -1.26 10.51
CA ASP A 28 0.45 -1.07 10.59
C ASP A 28 -0.27 -2.39 10.30
N LYS A 29 -0.70 -3.04 11.39
CA LYS A 29 -1.39 -4.35 11.33
C LYS A 29 -2.74 -4.28 10.63
N GLU A 30 -3.44 -3.14 10.73
CA GLU A 30 -4.75 -2.97 10.10
C GLU A 30 -4.60 -2.85 8.59
N PHE A 31 -3.66 -2.01 8.15
CA PHE A 31 -3.26 -1.95 6.74
C PHE A 31 -2.83 -3.33 6.25
N CYS A 32 -1.93 -3.99 6.96
CA CYS A 32 -1.40 -5.29 6.55
C CYS A 32 -2.51 -6.33 6.37
N SER A 33 -3.46 -6.38 7.31
CA SER A 33 -4.62 -7.28 7.18
C SER A 33 -5.48 -6.92 5.96
N SER A 34 -5.71 -5.63 5.71
CA SER A 34 -6.54 -5.14 4.60
C SER A 34 -5.98 -5.50 3.20
N VAL A 35 -4.66 -5.60 3.09
CA VAL A 35 -3.96 -5.85 1.81
C VAL A 35 -3.44 -7.29 1.65
N THR A 36 -3.66 -8.17 2.63
CA THR A 36 -3.18 -9.56 2.57
C THR A 36 -4.25 -10.61 2.85
N THR A 37 -5.30 -10.26 3.60
CA THR A 37 -6.28 -11.25 4.06
C THR A 37 -7.48 -11.29 3.12
N ARG A 38 -7.76 -12.48 2.56
CA ARG A 38 -9.01 -12.75 1.83
C ARG A 38 -10.02 -13.37 2.78
N THR A 39 -11.10 -12.65 3.06
CA THR A 39 -12.21 -13.17 3.85
C THR A 39 -13.54 -12.88 3.17
N THR A 40 -14.58 -13.65 3.46
CA THR A 40 -15.92 -13.48 2.85
C THR A 40 -16.67 -12.27 3.41
N ASP A 41 -16.21 -11.72 4.52
CA ASP A 41 -16.83 -10.63 5.28
C ASP A 41 -16.13 -9.28 5.12
N ARG A 42 -15.02 -9.21 4.38
CA ARG A 42 -14.30 -7.96 4.09
C ARG A 42 -14.34 -7.62 2.61
N ASP A 43 -14.49 -6.33 2.35
CA ASP A 43 -14.55 -5.80 1.00
C ASP A 43 -13.17 -5.93 0.32
N PHE A 44 -13.13 -6.48 -0.89
CA PHE A 44 -11.89 -6.75 -1.63
C PHE A 44 -11.20 -5.47 -2.15
N THR A 45 -11.84 -4.33 -1.94
CA THR A 45 -11.44 -3.01 -2.43
C THR A 45 -10.02 -2.59 -2.03
N CYS A 46 -9.53 -3.05 -0.88
CA CYS A 46 -8.16 -2.77 -0.42
C CYS A 46 -7.15 -3.83 -0.85
N LEU A 47 -7.61 -4.96 -1.39
CA LEU A 47 -6.79 -6.09 -1.83
C LEU A 47 -6.51 -6.05 -3.34
N GLU A 48 -7.47 -5.59 -4.13
CA GLU A 48 -7.36 -5.42 -5.58
C GLU A 48 -6.96 -3.98 -5.91
N PHE A 49 -5.66 -3.68 -5.78
CA PHE A 49 -5.11 -2.33 -5.99
C PHE A 49 -3.74 -2.39 -6.66
N TRP A 50 -3.34 -1.26 -7.26
CA TRP A 50 -1.95 -1.00 -7.64
C TRP A 50 -1.23 -0.34 -6.47
N ILE A 51 0.01 -0.75 -6.18
CA ILE A 51 0.77 -0.19 -5.04
C ILE A 51 0.89 1.33 -5.16
N GLU A 52 0.99 1.83 -6.38
CA GLU A 52 1.02 3.24 -6.73
C GLU A 52 -0.23 3.98 -6.24
N ASP A 53 -1.42 3.37 -6.31
CA ASP A 53 -2.66 3.99 -5.82
C ASP A 53 -2.59 4.21 -4.31
N PHE A 54 -2.01 3.28 -3.56
CA PHE A 54 -1.79 3.44 -2.12
C PHE A 54 -0.72 4.50 -1.83
N VAL A 55 0.44 4.38 -2.48
CA VAL A 55 1.61 5.27 -2.27
C VAL A 55 1.27 6.73 -2.57
N HIS A 56 0.41 6.96 -3.57
CA HIS A 56 -0.03 8.29 -3.98
C HIS A 56 -1.38 8.70 -3.38
N GLU A 57 -1.95 7.88 -2.48
CA GLU A 57 -3.24 8.12 -1.84
C GLU A 57 -4.33 8.43 -2.87
N TYR A 58 -4.56 7.54 -3.82
CA TYR A 58 -5.57 7.64 -4.86
C TYR A 58 -6.79 6.74 -4.57
N ARG A 59 -7.97 7.10 -5.10
CA ARG A 59 -9.24 6.37 -4.91
C ARG A 59 -9.53 6.02 -3.44
N GLN A 60 -9.75 4.75 -3.11
CA GLN A 60 -10.10 4.25 -1.77
C GLN A 60 -9.04 4.58 -0.70
N TRP A 61 -7.83 4.96 -1.13
CA TRP A 61 -6.73 5.39 -0.26
C TRP A 61 -6.72 6.90 0.01
N GLN A 62 -7.58 7.70 -0.63
CA GLN A 62 -7.73 9.13 -0.37
C GLN A 62 -8.33 9.42 1.00
N LEU A 63 -8.07 10.61 1.53
CA LEU A 63 -8.78 11.09 2.70
C LEU A 63 -10.28 11.21 2.39
N GLY A 64 -11.11 10.49 3.15
CA GLY A 64 -12.56 10.42 2.90
C GLY A 64 -13.01 9.30 1.96
N GLY A 65 -12.07 8.55 1.36
CA GLY A 65 -12.36 7.46 0.44
C GLY A 65 -12.75 7.91 -0.96
N PHE A 66 -13.35 6.99 -1.72
CA PHE A 66 -13.81 7.18 -3.08
C PHE A 66 -15.23 6.61 -3.23
N VAL A 67 -16.08 7.31 -3.98
CA VAL A 67 -17.43 6.83 -4.25
C VAL A 67 -17.46 6.12 -5.61
N ASP A 68 -17.78 4.83 -5.60
CA ASP A 68 -18.01 4.05 -6.81
C ASP A 68 -19.45 3.52 -6.83
N ASN A 69 -20.22 3.87 -7.86
CA ASN A 69 -21.61 3.45 -8.02
C ASN A 69 -22.48 3.65 -6.75
N GLY A 70 -22.27 4.76 -6.05
CA GLY A 70 -23.01 5.11 -4.82
C GLY A 70 -22.53 4.39 -3.55
N ARG A 71 -21.51 3.54 -3.63
CA ARG A 71 -20.84 2.93 -2.48
C ARG A 71 -19.63 3.74 -2.09
N ASN A 72 -19.48 4.07 -0.81
CA ASN A 72 -18.29 4.71 -0.30
C ASN A 72 -17.23 3.65 0.03
N LEU A 73 -16.08 3.75 -0.64
CA LEU A 73 -14.96 2.84 -0.53
C LEU A 73 -13.81 3.54 0.18
N SER A 74 -13.41 3.02 1.33
CA SER A 74 -12.30 3.58 2.09
C SER A 74 -11.46 2.47 2.71
N CYS A 75 -10.14 2.58 2.58
CA CYS A 75 -9.19 1.71 3.26
C CYS A 75 -8.60 2.41 4.48
N ALA A 76 -8.63 1.72 5.62
CA ALA A 76 -8.05 2.21 6.86
C ALA A 76 -6.55 1.90 6.91
N PHE A 77 -5.76 2.93 7.24
CA PHE A 77 -4.32 2.83 7.44
C PHE A 77 -3.79 4.08 8.15
N ASN A 78 -2.59 3.99 8.70
CA ASN A 78 -1.88 5.08 9.33
C ASN A 78 -1.27 6.01 8.28
N ARG A 79 -1.98 7.09 7.96
CA ARG A 79 -1.54 8.12 6.99
C ARG A 79 -0.25 8.82 7.40
N SER A 80 -0.09 9.12 8.70
CA SER A 80 1.11 9.77 9.21
C SER A 80 2.35 8.91 8.94
N LEU A 81 2.23 7.60 9.19
CA LEU A 81 3.28 6.64 8.88
C LEU A 81 3.56 6.59 7.37
N LEU A 82 2.53 6.53 6.53
CA LEU A 82 2.73 6.57 5.07
C LEU A 82 3.53 7.80 4.65
N HIS A 83 3.17 8.98 5.15
CA HIS A 83 3.86 10.23 4.81
C HIS A 83 5.32 10.25 5.29
N GLU A 84 5.62 9.71 6.47
CA GLU A 84 6.99 9.54 6.96
C GLU A 84 7.79 8.59 6.07
N LEU A 85 7.21 7.45 5.69
CA LEU A 85 7.88 6.47 4.84
C LEU A 85 8.08 6.99 3.41
N ARG A 86 7.14 7.76 2.86
CA ARG A 86 7.32 8.41 1.55
C ARG A 86 8.55 9.32 1.54
N LYS A 87 8.75 10.09 2.62
CA LYS A 87 9.95 10.91 2.79
C LYS A 87 11.20 10.04 2.89
N LYS A 88 11.18 8.97 3.69
CA LYS A 88 12.29 8.01 3.86
C LYS A 88 12.74 7.42 2.51
N TYR A 89 11.78 7.05 1.65
CA TYR A 89 12.03 6.38 0.38
C TYR A 89 12.12 7.33 -0.83
N GLY A 90 12.09 8.65 -0.61
CA GLY A 90 12.26 9.64 -1.68
C GLY A 90 11.10 9.72 -2.67
N ILE A 91 9.92 9.23 -2.29
CA ILE A 91 8.72 9.18 -3.13
C ILE A 91 8.05 10.56 -3.10
N LYS A 92 8.13 11.29 -4.22
CA LYS A 92 7.54 12.62 -4.35
C LYS A 92 6.01 12.54 -4.47
N GLN A 93 5.31 13.54 -3.95
CA GLN A 93 3.94 13.77 -4.37
C GLN A 93 3.96 14.24 -5.83
N ASN A 94 3.27 13.53 -6.71
CA ASN A 94 2.84 14.14 -7.96
C ASN A 94 1.87 15.24 -7.57
N LYS A 95 2.31 16.49 -7.70
CA LYS A 95 1.40 17.63 -7.76
C LYS A 95 0.66 17.50 -9.10
N SER A 96 -0.32 16.62 -9.16
CA SER A 96 -1.35 16.73 -10.18
C SER A 96 -2.13 17.99 -9.82
N ASP A 97 -2.15 18.95 -10.75
CA ASP A 97 -2.83 20.23 -10.60
C ASP A 97 -4.21 20.06 -9.95
N GLN A 98 -4.44 20.84 -8.88
CA GLN A 98 -5.72 20.98 -8.20
C GLN A 98 -6.82 21.38 -9.18
#